data_AF-A0AAU5P8Q7-F1
#
_entry.id   AF-A0AAU5P8Q7-F1
#
_cell.length_a   1.000
_cell.length_b   1.000
_cell.length_c   1.000
_cell.angle_alpha   90.00
_cell.angle_beta   90.00
_cell.angle_gamma   90.00
#
_symmetry.space_group_name_H-M   'P 1'
#
loop_
_entity.id
_entity.type
_entity.pdbx_description
1 polymer ?
#
loop_
_entity_poly.entity_id
_entity_poly.type
_entity_poly.pdbx_seq_one_letter_code
_entity_poly.pdbx_strand_id
1 'polypeptide(L)'
;MADEPNLLGEYVRARRELVTPEQAGIPVYGVRRVPGLRREEVALLAGISADYYLRLEQGRDRNPSAQVLEAIARVLRLDDTATAHLLRLGADGPRRHRARPHRRKETVPPSITKLLTTLPLPAMVEGRYFDVLAANPLATALSPRFTPGANRLRSLFLDPAEQALHPQWEKSSGGIVAAFREAVGTDTDDPRFIELVGELSLASPLFSRLWARHDVQSCEAAPKYLDHPQVGALHLNRERLSIDGAPGQTLVIYHPDPDTDAADKLTLLASAIQPPAQTDKGPLHQTRH
;
A
#
# COMPACT_ATOMS: atom_id res chain seq x y z
N MET A 1 -23.00 20.49 -14.32
CA MET A 1 -22.02 20.71 -13.24
C MET A 1 -21.59 19.33 -12.79
N ALA A 2 -20.35 18.93 -13.08
CA ALA A 2 -19.86 17.65 -12.58
C ALA A 2 -19.83 17.74 -11.06
N ASP A 3 -20.50 16.82 -10.37
CA ASP A 3 -20.52 16.77 -8.92
C ASP A 3 -19.08 16.57 -8.45
N GLU A 4 -18.53 17.57 -7.76
CA GLU A 4 -17.15 17.52 -7.29
C GLU A 4 -17.03 16.37 -6.27
N PRO A 5 -16.03 15.48 -6.41
CA PRO A 5 -15.97 14.26 -5.60
C PRO A 5 -15.89 14.59 -4.10
N ASN A 6 -16.87 14.11 -3.33
CA ASN A 6 -16.93 14.31 -1.88
C ASN A 6 -16.14 13.22 -1.15
N LEU A 7 -14.81 13.27 -1.23
CA LEU A 7 -13.94 12.27 -0.60
C LEU A 7 -14.18 12.12 0.91
N LEU A 8 -14.45 13.23 1.60
CA LEU A 8 -14.73 13.21 3.04
C LEU A 8 -16.00 12.43 3.35
N GLY A 9 -17.10 12.72 2.67
CA GLY A 9 -18.35 12.03 2.91
C GLY A 9 -18.33 10.58 2.43
N GLU A 10 -17.61 10.27 1.35
CA GLU A 10 -17.36 8.89 0.91
C GLU A 10 -16.59 8.09 1.96
N TYR A 11 -15.51 8.68 2.51
CA TYR A 11 -14.70 8.06 3.56
C TYR A 11 -15.53 7.80 4.81
N VAL A 12 -16.22 8.81 5.33
CA VAL A 12 -17.05 8.71 6.54
C VAL A 12 -18.19 7.69 6.36
N ARG A 13 -18.81 7.65 5.18
CA ARG A 13 -19.84 6.64 4.84
C ARG A 13 -19.28 5.22 4.88
N ALA A 14 -18.15 4.98 4.20
CA ALA A 14 -17.52 3.66 4.12
C ALA A 14 -17.10 3.18 5.51
N ARG A 15 -16.48 4.04 6.33
CA ARG A 15 -16.08 3.71 7.70
C ARG A 15 -17.28 3.44 8.62
N ARG A 16 -18.36 4.21 8.50
CA ARG A 16 -19.61 4.01 9.25
C ARG A 16 -20.21 2.62 9.04
N GLU A 17 -20.16 2.12 7.81
CA GLU A 17 -20.74 0.82 7.44
C GLU A 17 -19.97 -0.37 8.00
N LEU A 18 -18.73 -0.16 8.45
CA LEU A 18 -17.86 -1.19 9.03
C LEU A 18 -17.96 -1.30 10.56
N VAL A 19 -18.36 -0.23 11.26
CA VAL A 19 -18.49 -0.24 12.72
C VAL A 19 -19.83 -0.83 13.11
N THR A 20 -19.81 -1.90 13.92
CA THR A 20 -21.05 -2.51 14.39
C THR A 20 -21.66 -1.70 15.55
N PRO A 21 -22.98 -1.79 15.76
CA PRO A 21 -23.63 -1.13 16.89
C PRO A 21 -23.05 -1.57 18.24
N GLU A 22 -22.77 -2.86 18.41
CA GLU A 22 -22.21 -3.43 19.64
C GLU A 22 -20.81 -2.87 19.93
N GLN A 23 -19.99 -2.71 18.89
CA GLN A 23 -18.67 -2.07 19.00
C GLN A 23 -18.76 -0.60 19.44
N ALA A 24 -19.87 0.07 19.17
CA ALA A 24 -20.16 1.44 19.58
C ALA A 24 -20.95 1.51 20.90
N GLY A 25 -21.18 0.38 21.58
CA GLY A 25 -21.95 0.32 22.82
C GLY A 25 -23.45 0.50 22.65
N ILE A 26 -23.98 0.34 21.43
CA ILE A 26 -25.41 0.47 21.12
C ILE A 26 -26.08 -0.92 21.22
N PRO A 27 -27.04 -1.09 22.13
CA PRO A 27 -27.81 -2.34 22.19
C PRO A 27 -28.68 -2.51 20.94
N VAL A 28 -28.66 -3.71 20.36
CA VAL A 28 -29.45 -4.02 19.16
C VAL A 28 -30.73 -4.74 19.55
N TYR A 29 -31.86 -4.13 19.20
CA TYR A 29 -33.19 -4.72 19.38
C TYR A 29 -33.85 -4.96 18.02
N GLY A 30 -34.27 -6.20 17.76
CA GLY A 30 -35.02 -6.57 16.55
C GLY A 30 -34.20 -6.70 15.26
N VAL A 31 -34.89 -6.75 14.11
CA VAL A 31 -34.27 -6.96 12.79
C VAL A 31 -33.71 -5.65 12.25
N ARG A 32 -32.39 -5.63 11.98
CA ARG A 32 -31.68 -4.49 11.38
C ARG A 32 -31.58 -4.64 9.85
N ARG A 33 -31.75 -3.52 9.14
CA ARG A 33 -31.55 -3.44 7.68
C ARG A 33 -30.11 -3.18 7.24
N VAL A 34 -29.30 -2.58 8.12
CA VAL A 34 -27.90 -2.24 7.86
C VAL A 34 -27.02 -2.85 8.95
N PRO A 35 -25.92 -3.53 8.60
CA PRO A 35 -25.03 -4.16 9.58
C PRO A 35 -24.20 -3.14 10.37
N GLY A 36 -23.83 -2.01 9.77
CA GLY A 36 -23.08 -0.94 10.43
C GLY A 36 -23.95 0.09 11.16
N LEU A 37 -23.31 1.16 11.62
CA LEU A 37 -23.99 2.26 12.30
C LEU A 37 -24.93 3.03 11.38
N ARG A 38 -26.08 3.46 11.90
CA ARG A 38 -26.99 4.41 11.24
C ARG A 38 -26.41 5.83 11.36
N ARG A 39 -26.82 6.72 10.46
CA ARG A 39 -26.42 8.15 10.50
C ARG A 39 -26.79 8.81 11.83
N GLU A 40 -28.00 8.54 12.31
CA GLU A 40 -28.52 9.06 13.57
C GLU A 40 -27.69 8.59 14.77
N GLU A 41 -27.19 7.36 14.74
CA GLU A 41 -26.37 6.79 15.81
C GLU A 41 -24.99 7.43 15.85
N VAL A 42 -24.35 7.61 14.69
CA VAL A 42 -23.06 8.33 14.63
C VAL A 42 -23.23 9.76 15.10
N ALA A 43 -24.28 10.44 14.64
CA ALA A 43 -24.54 11.83 15.01
C ALA A 43 -24.76 11.98 16.53
N LEU A 44 -25.58 11.11 17.12
CA LEU A 44 -25.83 11.06 18.56
C LEU A 44 -24.53 10.86 19.35
N LEU A 45 -23.73 9.84 19.00
CA LEU A 45 -22.48 9.53 19.70
C LEU A 45 -21.40 10.60 19.51
N ALA A 46 -21.40 11.29 18.37
CA ALA A 46 -20.47 12.37 18.07
C ALA A 46 -20.93 13.74 18.62
N GLY A 47 -22.14 13.83 19.18
CA GLY A 47 -22.69 15.08 19.73
C GLY A 47 -23.05 16.13 18.67
N ILE A 48 -23.45 15.68 17.47
CA ILE A 48 -23.84 16.52 16.33
C ILE A 48 -25.25 16.18 15.86
N SER A 49 -25.88 17.04 15.05
CA SER A 49 -27.21 16.74 14.51
C SER A 49 -27.15 15.72 13.36
N ALA A 50 -28.17 14.87 13.26
CA ALA A 50 -28.27 13.88 12.18
C ALA A 50 -28.31 14.56 10.78
N ASP A 51 -28.98 15.71 10.67
CA ASP A 51 -28.99 16.52 9.44
C ASP A 51 -27.61 17.05 9.08
N TYR A 52 -26.80 17.45 10.06
CA TYR A 52 -25.43 17.90 9.82
C TYR A 52 -24.56 16.74 9.31
N TYR A 53 -24.63 15.57 9.94
CA TYR A 53 -23.91 14.39 9.48
C TYR A 53 -24.34 13.95 8.07
N LEU A 54 -25.63 14.04 7.76
CA LEU A 54 -26.15 13.77 6.41
C LEU A 54 -25.57 14.74 5.37
N ARG A 55 -25.51 16.04 5.68
CA ARG A 55 -24.93 17.05 4.78
C ARG A 55 -23.43 16.86 4.57
N LEU A 56 -22.71 16.37 5.59
CA LEU A 56 -21.32 15.98 5.47
C LEU A 56 -21.14 14.81 4.49
N GLU A 57 -21.93 13.74 4.64
CA GLU A 57 -21.92 12.59 3.71
C GLU A 57 -22.32 12.98 2.27
N GLN A 58 -23.17 14.00 2.10
CA GLN A 58 -23.61 14.52 0.80
C GLN A 58 -22.67 15.58 0.20
N GLY A 59 -21.69 16.07 0.96
CA GLY A 59 -20.71 17.07 0.48
C GLY A 59 -21.29 18.48 0.40
N ARG A 60 -22.43 18.70 1.07
CA ARG A 60 -23.09 20.00 1.21
C ARG A 60 -22.46 20.83 2.32
N ASP A 61 -21.92 20.17 3.33
CA ASP A 61 -21.04 20.78 4.34
C ASP A 61 -19.60 20.31 4.10
N ARG A 62 -18.70 21.23 3.75
CA ARG A 62 -17.32 20.91 3.29
C ARG A 62 -16.22 21.39 4.23
N ASN A 63 -16.57 22.08 5.30
CA ASN A 63 -15.59 22.64 6.24
C ASN A 63 -15.97 22.34 7.70
N PRO A 64 -16.05 21.05 8.09
CA PRO A 64 -16.24 20.69 9.49
C PRO A 64 -15.05 21.12 10.33
N SER A 65 -15.28 21.43 11.62
CA SER A 65 -14.18 21.72 12.53
C SER A 65 -13.35 20.46 12.84
N ALA A 66 -12.07 20.63 13.18
CA ALA A 66 -11.22 19.53 13.61
C ALA A 66 -11.83 18.75 14.78
N GLN A 67 -12.44 19.45 15.75
CA GLN A 67 -13.14 18.84 16.89
C GLN A 67 -14.29 17.91 16.46
N VAL A 68 -15.06 18.30 15.44
CA VAL A 68 -16.14 17.45 14.90
C VAL A 68 -15.57 16.21 14.22
N LEU A 69 -14.49 16.36 13.44
CA LEU A 69 -13.81 15.24 12.79
C LEU A 69 -13.20 14.27 13.81
N GLU A 70 -12.59 14.79 14.88
CA GLU A 70 -12.06 13.98 15.99
C GLU A 70 -13.19 13.23 16.73
N ALA A 71 -14.34 13.86 16.94
CA ALA A 71 -15.51 13.19 17.53
C ALA A 71 -16.01 12.06 16.63
N ILE A 72 -16.13 12.30 15.32
CA ILE A 72 -16.49 11.28 14.33
C ILE A 72 -15.45 10.16 14.31
N ALA A 73 -14.15 10.46 14.32
CA ALA A 73 -13.08 9.47 14.34
C ALA A 73 -13.18 8.53 15.55
N ARG A 74 -13.45 9.08 16.75
CA ARG A 74 -13.65 8.28 17.97
C ARG A 74 -14.85 7.34 17.85
N VAL A 75 -15.99 7.83 17.36
CA VAL A 75 -17.21 7.01 17.17
C VAL A 75 -16.97 5.91 16.14
N LEU A 76 -16.26 6.24 15.07
CA LEU A 76 -15.90 5.31 14.01
C LEU A 76 -14.71 4.41 14.36
N ARG A 77 -14.17 4.53 15.58
CA ARG A 77 -13.03 3.75 16.11
C ARG A 77 -11.84 3.75 15.15
N LEU A 78 -11.54 4.90 14.56
CA LEU A 78 -10.39 5.07 13.69
C LEU A 78 -9.10 5.04 14.52
N ASP A 79 -8.05 4.41 13.98
CA ASP A 79 -6.70 4.53 14.54
C ASP A 79 -6.09 5.91 14.23
N ASP A 80 -4.90 6.18 14.74
CA ASP A 80 -4.23 7.47 14.59
C ASP A 80 -3.97 7.83 13.12
N THR A 81 -3.67 6.83 12.27
CA THR A 81 -3.39 7.04 10.84
C THR A 81 -4.67 7.40 10.10
N ALA A 82 -5.73 6.63 10.31
CA ALA A 82 -7.05 6.87 9.75
C ALA A 82 -7.64 8.21 10.23
N THR A 83 -7.40 8.58 11.49
CA THR A 83 -7.81 9.88 12.06
C THR A 83 -7.07 11.04 11.40
N ALA A 84 -5.74 10.93 11.25
CA ALA A 84 -4.95 11.93 10.54
C ALA A 84 -5.42 12.09 9.08
N HIS A 85 -5.76 10.98 8.42
CA HIS A 85 -6.32 11.01 7.07
C HIS A 85 -7.67 11.73 7.01
N LEU A 86 -8.60 11.43 7.93
CA LEU A 86 -9.89 12.11 8.03
C LEU A 86 -9.72 13.62 8.21
N LEU A 87 -8.79 14.04 9.09
CA LEU A 87 -8.51 15.46 9.33
C LEU A 87 -7.97 16.15 8.07
N ARG A 88 -7.08 15.50 7.31
CA ARG A 88 -6.60 16.04 6.02
C ARG A 88 -7.73 16.20 5.01
N LEU A 89 -8.64 15.22 4.91
CA LEU A 89 -9.80 15.30 4.03
C LEU A 89 -10.74 16.46 4.36
N GLY A 90 -10.86 16.84 5.63
CA GLY A 90 -11.69 17.98 6.05
C GLY A 90 -10.99 19.34 6.03
N ALA A 91 -9.66 19.37 6.14
CA ALA A 91 -8.86 20.59 6.06
C ALA A 91 -8.63 21.06 4.61
N ASP A 92 -8.61 20.12 3.66
CA ASP A 92 -8.55 20.42 2.23
C ASP A 92 -9.91 20.96 1.76
N GLY A 93 -10.15 22.27 1.98
CA GLY A 93 -11.27 23.00 1.40
C GLY A 93 -11.31 22.94 -0.15
N PRO A 94 -12.33 23.53 -0.82
CA PRO A 94 -12.57 23.36 -2.25
C PRO A 94 -11.28 23.56 -3.06
N ARG A 95 -10.90 22.50 -3.78
CA ARG A 95 -9.59 22.31 -4.40
C ARG A 95 -9.36 23.44 -5.40
N ARG A 96 -8.60 24.47 -5.01
CA ARG A 96 -7.93 25.31 -6.02
C ARG A 96 -6.99 24.37 -6.75
N HIS A 97 -7.31 24.07 -8.02
CA HIS A 97 -6.44 23.43 -8.98
C HIS A 97 -5.07 24.13 -8.98
N ARG A 98 -4.19 23.75 -8.05
CA ARG A 98 -2.77 24.02 -8.19
C ARG A 98 -2.40 23.20 -9.41
N ALA A 99 -2.11 23.88 -10.51
CA ALA A 99 -1.49 23.28 -11.68
C ALA A 99 -0.27 22.51 -11.18
N ARG A 100 -0.40 21.18 -11.08
CA ARG A 100 0.68 20.30 -10.63
C ARG A 100 1.53 19.99 -11.85
N PRO A 101 2.87 19.97 -11.71
CA PRO A 101 3.74 19.66 -12.82
C PRO A 101 3.44 18.24 -13.30
N HIS A 102 2.82 18.16 -14.48
CA HIS A 102 2.61 16.93 -15.22
C HIS A 102 3.88 16.07 -15.24
N ARG A 103 3.73 14.78 -14.96
CA ARG A 103 4.64 13.70 -15.39
C ARG A 103 6.13 13.95 -15.15
N ARG A 104 6.54 14.38 -13.96
CA ARG A 104 7.95 14.11 -13.61
C ARG A 104 8.06 12.62 -13.33
N LYS A 105 8.64 11.87 -14.28
CA LYS A 105 9.03 10.48 -14.05
C LYS A 105 9.76 10.43 -12.71
N GLU A 106 9.24 9.66 -11.77
CA GLU A 106 9.90 9.45 -10.49
C GLU A 106 11.28 8.88 -10.79
N THR A 107 12.31 9.69 -10.54
CA THR A 107 13.68 9.33 -10.83
C THR A 107 14.35 9.06 -9.51
N VAL A 108 14.93 7.86 -9.38
CA VAL A 108 15.65 7.47 -8.17
C VAL A 108 16.91 8.33 -8.03
N PRO A 109 17.17 8.93 -6.86
CA PRO A 109 18.40 9.67 -6.64
C PRO A 109 19.64 8.81 -6.94
N PRO A 110 20.66 9.33 -7.65
CA PRO A 110 21.84 8.53 -8.01
C PRO A 110 22.58 7.90 -6.82
N SER A 111 22.54 8.55 -5.64
CA SER A 111 23.09 8.02 -4.39
C SER A 111 22.38 6.75 -3.93
N ILE A 112 21.05 6.69 -4.05
CA ILE A 112 20.25 5.53 -3.69
C ILE A 112 20.48 4.38 -4.68
N THR A 113 20.60 4.68 -5.97
CA THR A 113 20.95 3.66 -6.98
C THR A 113 22.31 3.02 -6.66
N LYS A 114 23.31 3.82 -6.25
CA LYS A 114 24.61 3.29 -5.80
C LYS A 114 24.46 2.46 -4.53
N LEU A 115 23.67 2.91 -3.56
CA LEU A 115 23.40 2.16 -2.33
C LEU A 115 22.80 0.77 -2.63
N LEU A 116 21.81 0.70 -3.53
CA LEU A 116 21.20 -0.58 -3.93
C LEU A 116 22.22 -1.60 -4.44
N THR A 117 23.25 -1.14 -5.16
CA THR A 117 24.32 -2.03 -5.67
C THR A 117 25.26 -2.56 -4.59
N THR A 118 25.36 -1.88 -3.45
CA THR A 118 26.24 -2.28 -2.33
C THR A 118 25.53 -3.10 -1.26
N LEU A 119 24.20 -3.13 -1.25
CA LEU A 119 23.43 -3.84 -0.24
C LEU A 119 23.52 -5.36 -0.45
N PRO A 120 23.94 -6.14 0.57
CA PRO A 120 24.00 -7.61 0.50
C PRO A 120 22.63 -8.27 0.73
N LEU A 121 21.55 -7.49 0.71
CA LEU A 121 20.19 -7.90 1.01
C LEU A 121 19.27 -7.54 -0.16
N PRO A 122 18.20 -8.31 -0.41
CA PRO A 122 17.19 -7.96 -1.39
C PRO A 122 16.59 -6.57 -1.10
N ALA A 123 16.76 -5.65 -2.05
CA ALA A 123 16.33 -4.27 -1.90
C ALA A 123 15.78 -3.68 -3.20
N MET A 124 14.73 -2.87 -3.08
CA MET A 124 14.14 -2.13 -4.19
C MET A 124 13.72 -0.73 -3.77
N VAL A 125 13.59 0.17 -4.73
CA VAL A 125 12.94 1.47 -4.55
C VAL A 125 11.61 1.41 -5.27
N GLU A 126 10.54 1.75 -4.57
CA GLU A 126 9.21 1.95 -5.15
C GLU A 126 8.80 3.42 -5.07
N GLY A 127 8.03 3.84 -6.07
CA GLY A 127 7.41 5.16 -6.13
C GLY A 127 6.09 5.22 -5.38
N ARG A 128 5.45 6.39 -5.43
CA ARG A 128 4.20 6.66 -4.71
C ARG A 128 3.07 5.70 -5.09
N TYR A 129 3.04 5.26 -6.34
CA TYR A 129 2.03 4.35 -6.87
C TYR A 129 2.44 2.87 -6.78
N PHE A 130 3.47 2.56 -5.99
CA PHE A 130 4.04 1.21 -5.84
C PHE A 130 4.61 0.65 -7.17
N ASP A 131 4.98 1.55 -8.09
CA ASP A 131 5.80 1.24 -9.24
C ASP A 131 7.24 1.01 -8.77
N VAL A 132 7.85 -0.12 -9.15
CA VAL A 132 9.25 -0.40 -8.86
C VAL A 132 10.09 0.50 -9.76
N LEU A 133 10.89 1.37 -9.15
CA LEU A 133 11.74 2.34 -9.86
C LEU A 133 13.18 1.83 -10.03
N ALA A 134 13.68 1.08 -9.04
CA ALA A 134 14.98 0.43 -9.08
C ALA A 134 14.94 -0.84 -8.21
N ALA A 135 15.73 -1.86 -8.54
CA ALA A 135 15.87 -3.07 -7.75
C ALA A 135 17.28 -3.62 -7.89
N ASN A 136 17.80 -4.24 -6.82
CA ASN A 136 19.04 -4.99 -6.92
C ASN A 136 18.78 -6.44 -7.38
N PRO A 137 19.81 -7.17 -7.86
CA PRO A 137 19.62 -8.53 -8.38
C PRO A 137 18.99 -9.50 -7.37
N LEU A 138 19.30 -9.35 -6.08
CA LEU A 138 18.73 -10.15 -5.01
C LEU A 138 17.22 -9.94 -4.86
N ALA A 139 16.73 -8.71 -5.03
CA ALA A 139 15.28 -8.44 -5.06
C ALA A 139 14.61 -9.14 -6.24
N THR A 140 15.19 -9.05 -7.44
CA THR A 140 14.65 -9.73 -8.63
C THR A 140 14.70 -11.26 -8.50
N ALA A 141 15.66 -11.79 -7.75
CA ALA A 141 15.71 -13.21 -7.43
C ALA A 141 14.65 -13.65 -6.42
N LEU A 142 14.26 -12.80 -5.46
CA LEU A 142 13.12 -13.09 -4.58
C LEU A 142 11.79 -13.13 -5.33
N SER A 143 11.60 -12.21 -6.28
CA SER A 143 10.47 -12.22 -7.20
C SER A 143 10.88 -11.58 -8.52
N PRO A 144 10.60 -12.22 -9.67
CA PRO A 144 10.81 -11.61 -10.98
C PRO A 144 10.03 -10.30 -11.19
N ARG A 145 9.03 -10.02 -10.35
CA ARG A 145 8.25 -8.78 -10.37
C ARG A 145 8.88 -7.64 -9.59
N PHE A 146 9.97 -7.89 -8.87
CA PHE A 146 10.77 -6.85 -8.22
C PHE A 146 11.79 -6.32 -9.24
N THR A 147 11.28 -5.75 -10.33
CA THR A 147 12.06 -5.26 -11.45
C THR A 147 11.53 -3.91 -11.90
N PRO A 148 12.39 -2.96 -12.33
CA PRO A 148 11.96 -1.63 -12.73
C PRO A 148 10.82 -1.65 -13.77
N GLY A 149 9.79 -0.83 -13.53
CA GLY A 149 8.60 -0.72 -14.39
C GLY A 149 7.46 -1.69 -14.03
N ALA A 150 7.70 -2.70 -13.20
CA ALA A 150 6.62 -3.50 -12.63
C ALA A 150 5.88 -2.71 -11.54
N ASN A 151 4.59 -3.01 -11.34
CA ASN A 151 3.79 -2.40 -10.27
C ASN A 151 3.40 -3.47 -9.26
N ARG A 152 3.69 -3.24 -7.97
CA ARG A 152 3.47 -4.23 -6.91
C ARG A 152 2.01 -4.60 -6.72
N LEU A 153 1.09 -3.65 -6.89
CA LEU A 153 -0.35 -3.92 -6.78
C LEU A 153 -0.82 -4.78 -7.96
N ARG A 154 -0.41 -4.44 -9.20
CA ARG A 154 -0.71 -5.30 -10.37
C ARG A 154 -0.17 -6.71 -10.18
N SER A 155 1.08 -6.84 -9.75
CA SER A 155 1.68 -8.15 -9.52
C SER A 155 0.90 -8.95 -8.48
N LEU A 156 0.57 -8.36 -7.32
CA LEU A 156 -0.14 -9.08 -6.27
C LEU A 156 -1.56 -9.51 -6.68
N PHE A 157 -2.31 -8.63 -7.35
CA PHE A 157 -3.72 -8.89 -7.63
C PHE A 157 -3.98 -9.61 -8.97
N LEU A 158 -3.05 -9.57 -9.92
CA LEU A 158 -3.25 -10.05 -11.29
C LEU A 158 -2.27 -11.16 -11.72
N ASP A 159 -1.18 -11.41 -11.00
CA ASP A 159 -0.21 -12.45 -11.34
C ASP A 159 -0.33 -13.67 -10.39
N PRO A 160 -0.82 -14.82 -10.87
CA PRO A 160 -0.89 -16.04 -10.08
C PRO A 160 0.45 -16.52 -9.54
N ALA A 161 1.56 -16.26 -10.23
CA ALA A 161 2.89 -16.66 -9.76
C ALA A 161 3.34 -15.83 -8.56
N GLU A 162 3.03 -14.53 -8.55
CA GLU A 162 3.26 -13.69 -7.37
C GLU A 162 2.32 -14.12 -6.23
N GLN A 163 1.07 -14.47 -6.51
CA GLN A 163 0.15 -14.97 -5.47
C GLN A 163 0.63 -16.27 -4.84
N ALA A 164 1.13 -17.21 -5.64
CA ALA A 164 1.72 -18.47 -5.15
C ALA A 164 2.95 -18.24 -4.27
N LEU A 165 3.76 -17.21 -4.57
CA LEU A 165 4.90 -16.81 -3.74
C LEU A 165 4.48 -16.32 -2.35
N HIS A 166 3.24 -15.87 -2.16
CA HIS A 166 2.73 -15.34 -0.89
C HIS A 166 1.59 -16.24 -0.36
N PRO A 167 1.88 -17.27 0.48
CA PRO A 167 0.87 -18.22 0.96
C PRO A 167 -0.37 -17.60 1.64
N GLN A 168 -0.22 -16.37 2.17
CA GLN A 168 -1.28 -15.63 2.84
C GLN A 168 -1.59 -14.30 2.13
N TRP A 169 -1.45 -14.27 0.80
CA TRP A 169 -1.62 -13.05 0.02
C TRP A 169 -2.99 -12.40 0.23
N GLU A 170 -4.07 -13.18 0.28
CA GLU A 170 -5.42 -12.63 0.48
C GLU A 170 -5.53 -11.89 1.82
N LYS A 171 -4.99 -12.47 2.90
CA LYS A 171 -5.01 -11.85 4.24
C LYS A 171 -4.16 -10.58 4.28
N SER A 172 -3.04 -10.56 3.58
CA SER A 172 -2.10 -9.43 3.58
C SER A 172 -2.39 -8.37 2.51
N SER A 173 -3.32 -8.66 1.58
CA SER A 173 -3.73 -7.75 0.50
C SER A 173 -4.45 -6.50 1.01
N GLY A 174 -5.16 -6.58 2.13
CA GLY A 174 -5.79 -5.41 2.77
C GLY A 174 -4.77 -4.35 3.15
N GLY A 175 -3.63 -4.75 3.71
CA GLY A 175 -2.59 -3.82 4.16
C GLY A 175 -1.92 -3.05 3.02
N ILE A 176 -1.67 -3.68 1.86
CA ILE A 176 -1.10 -2.96 0.71
C ILE A 176 -2.11 -2.00 0.08
N VAL A 177 -3.40 -2.34 0.06
CA VAL A 177 -4.46 -1.45 -0.44
C VAL A 177 -4.65 -0.25 0.49
N ALA A 178 -4.64 -0.47 1.81
CA ALA A 178 -4.71 0.59 2.80
C ALA A 178 -3.49 1.53 2.74
N ALA A 179 -2.30 0.96 2.58
CA ALA A 179 -1.06 1.72 2.37
C ALA A 179 -1.06 2.52 1.07
N PHE A 180 -1.62 1.96 0.00
CA PHE A 180 -1.76 2.68 -1.27
C PHE A 180 -2.66 3.89 -1.14
N ARG A 181 -3.80 3.76 -0.44
CA ARG A 181 -4.68 4.89 -0.15
C ARG A 181 -3.99 5.97 0.66
N GLU A 182 -3.18 5.59 1.65
CA GLU A 182 -2.42 6.56 2.44
C GLU A 182 -1.35 7.28 1.61
N ALA A 183 -0.61 6.55 0.76
CA ALA A 183 0.41 7.12 -0.12
C ALA A 183 -0.16 8.11 -1.15
N VAL A 184 -1.35 7.84 -1.68
CA VAL A 184 -2.06 8.76 -2.57
C VAL A 184 -2.63 9.95 -1.78
N GLY A 185 -3.09 9.74 -0.55
CA GLY A 185 -3.65 10.80 0.28
C GLY A 185 -4.84 11.48 -0.41
N THR A 186 -4.79 12.80 -0.56
CA THR A 186 -5.86 13.58 -1.18
C THR A 186 -5.68 13.84 -2.69
N ASP A 187 -4.61 13.30 -3.30
CA ASP A 187 -4.29 13.50 -4.72
C ASP A 187 -4.94 12.44 -5.62
N THR A 188 -6.26 12.48 -5.67
CA THR A 188 -7.07 11.49 -6.41
C THR A 188 -7.24 11.81 -7.89
N ASP A 189 -6.74 12.95 -8.35
CA ASP A 189 -6.96 13.43 -9.72
C ASP A 189 -5.81 13.02 -10.67
N ASP A 190 -4.79 12.33 -10.15
CA ASP A 190 -3.67 11.84 -10.96
C ASP A 190 -4.15 10.74 -11.93
N PRO A 191 -3.89 10.85 -13.25
CA PRO A 191 -4.26 9.83 -14.21
C PRO A 191 -3.71 8.43 -13.90
N ARG A 192 -2.49 8.33 -13.34
CA ARG A 192 -1.87 7.05 -12.97
C ARG A 192 -2.67 6.37 -11.85
N PHE A 193 -3.15 7.16 -10.89
CA PHE A 193 -4.03 6.68 -9.83
C PHE A 193 -5.36 6.17 -10.38
N ILE A 194 -6.02 6.98 -11.21
CA ILE A 194 -7.31 6.65 -11.82
C ILE A 194 -7.19 5.38 -12.67
N GLU A 195 -6.15 5.27 -13.49
CA GLU A 195 -5.85 4.09 -14.30
C GLU A 195 -5.69 2.83 -13.42
N LEU A 196 -4.84 2.91 -12.38
CA LEU A 196 -4.52 1.75 -11.55
C LEU A 196 -5.74 1.28 -10.74
N VAL A 197 -6.47 2.20 -10.12
CA VAL A 197 -7.68 1.87 -9.35
C VAL A 197 -8.76 1.31 -10.28
N GLY A 198 -8.96 1.92 -11.46
CA GLY A 198 -9.95 1.47 -12.43
C GLY A 198 -9.65 0.06 -12.93
N GLU A 199 -8.42 -0.20 -13.37
CA GLU A 199 -7.98 -1.51 -13.83
C GLU A 199 -8.12 -2.58 -12.74
N LEU A 200 -7.56 -2.35 -11.55
CA LEU A 200 -7.57 -3.33 -10.47
C LEU A 200 -8.99 -3.61 -9.96
N SER A 201 -9.87 -2.61 -9.94
CA SER A 201 -11.27 -2.79 -9.55
C SER A 201 -12.07 -3.61 -10.56
N LEU A 202 -11.74 -3.51 -11.85
CA LEU A 202 -12.38 -4.32 -12.90
C LEU A 202 -11.83 -5.75 -12.93
N ALA A 203 -10.52 -5.90 -12.76
CA ALA A 203 -9.83 -7.18 -12.93
C ALA A 203 -9.80 -8.05 -11.67
N SER A 204 -9.96 -7.47 -10.47
CA SER A 204 -9.92 -8.20 -9.20
C SER A 204 -11.11 -7.87 -8.28
N PRO A 205 -12.07 -8.82 -8.11
CA PRO A 205 -13.17 -8.65 -7.16
C PRO A 205 -12.69 -8.46 -5.72
N LEU A 206 -11.55 -9.05 -5.35
CA LEU A 206 -10.96 -8.85 -4.03
C LEU A 206 -10.47 -7.41 -3.84
N PHE A 207 -9.75 -6.87 -4.82
CA PHE A 207 -9.32 -5.47 -4.78
C PHE A 207 -10.51 -4.53 -4.66
N SER A 208 -11.55 -4.72 -5.48
CA SER A 208 -12.77 -3.90 -5.45
C SER A 208 -13.41 -3.87 -4.05
N ARG A 209 -13.55 -5.03 -3.40
CA ARG A 209 -14.07 -5.12 -2.02
C ARG A 209 -13.18 -4.42 -1.00
N LEU A 210 -11.86 -4.58 -1.09
CA LEU A 210 -10.91 -3.95 -0.17
C LEU A 210 -10.85 -2.43 -0.37
N TRP A 211 -10.92 -1.98 -1.61
CA TRP A 211 -10.93 -0.57 -1.96
C TRP A 211 -12.17 0.13 -1.40
N ALA A 212 -13.36 -0.50 -1.54
CA ALA A 212 -14.63 0.02 -1.03
C ALA A 212 -14.71 0.14 0.50
N ARG A 213 -13.80 -0.50 1.25
CA ARG A 213 -13.73 -0.37 2.72
C ARG A 213 -13.08 0.94 3.18
N HIS A 214 -12.37 1.63 2.28
CA HIS A 214 -11.62 2.86 2.59
C HIS A 214 -10.69 2.69 3.81
N ASP A 215 -10.13 1.49 3.99
CA ASP A 215 -9.09 1.27 4.99
C ASP A 215 -7.88 2.17 4.64
N VAL A 216 -7.32 2.83 5.64
CA VAL A 216 -6.14 3.70 5.53
C VAL A 216 -5.22 3.31 6.67
N GLN A 217 -4.04 2.82 6.32
CA GLN A 217 -3.05 2.37 7.30
C GLN A 217 -1.68 2.62 6.72
N SER A 218 -0.72 2.97 7.58
CA SER A 218 0.68 2.92 7.18
C SER A 218 1.04 1.47 6.88
N CYS A 219 1.86 1.26 5.85
CA CYS A 219 2.38 -0.07 5.58
C CYS A 219 3.36 -0.44 6.70
N GLU A 220 2.87 -1.12 7.73
CA GLU A 220 3.74 -1.59 8.80
C GLU A 220 4.83 -2.51 8.22
N ALA A 221 6.01 -2.45 8.85
CA ALA A 221 7.12 -3.37 8.63
C ALA A 221 6.74 -4.75 9.19
N ALA A 222 5.72 -5.36 8.60
CA ALA A 222 5.26 -6.69 8.94
C ALA A 222 6.17 -7.72 8.26
N PRO A 223 6.58 -8.78 8.99
CA PRO A 223 7.27 -9.90 8.40
C PRO A 223 6.49 -10.51 7.23
N LYS A 224 7.24 -11.04 6.27
CA LYS A 224 6.73 -11.65 5.04
C LYS A 224 7.08 -13.13 5.03
N TYR A 225 6.04 -13.93 4.94
CA TYR A 225 6.12 -15.35 4.64
C TYR A 225 6.04 -15.53 3.12
N LEU A 226 7.11 -16.04 2.54
CA LEU A 226 7.21 -16.35 1.12
C LEU A 226 7.34 -17.85 0.94
N ASP A 227 6.77 -18.40 -0.12
CA ASP A 227 7.03 -19.77 -0.59
C ASP A 227 7.76 -19.71 -1.92
N HIS A 228 9.09 -19.72 -1.85
CA HIS A 228 9.94 -19.47 -3.01
C HIS A 228 10.18 -20.77 -3.79
N PRO A 229 9.97 -20.81 -5.13
CA PRO A 229 10.01 -22.05 -5.90
C PRO A 229 11.37 -22.79 -5.87
N GLN A 230 12.47 -22.08 -5.62
CA GLN A 230 13.81 -22.66 -5.57
C GLN A 230 14.33 -22.99 -4.16
N VAL A 231 13.86 -22.28 -3.12
CA VAL A 231 14.41 -22.41 -1.75
C VAL A 231 13.34 -22.68 -0.69
N GLY A 232 12.09 -22.84 -1.10
CA GLY A 232 10.93 -23.12 -0.26
C GLY A 232 10.55 -21.94 0.63
N ALA A 233 10.00 -22.26 1.79
CA ALA A 233 9.50 -21.28 2.75
C ALA A 233 10.62 -20.34 3.26
N LEU A 234 10.37 -19.04 3.15
CA LEU A 234 11.22 -17.96 3.62
C LEU A 234 10.43 -17.03 4.55
N HIS A 235 11.02 -16.70 5.68
CA HIS A 235 10.49 -15.69 6.59
C HIS A 235 11.46 -14.50 6.61
N LEU A 236 11.00 -13.36 6.08
CA LEU A 236 11.81 -12.16 5.95
C LEU A 236 11.09 -10.97 6.55
N ASN A 237 11.79 -10.21 7.38
CA ASN A 237 11.35 -8.88 7.78
C ASN A 237 11.44 -7.94 6.58
N ARG A 238 10.56 -6.93 6.57
CA ARG A 238 10.48 -5.96 5.48
C ARG A 238 10.48 -4.55 6.05
N GLU A 239 11.59 -3.87 5.83
CA GLU A 239 11.76 -2.47 6.20
C GLU A 239 11.37 -1.54 5.06
N ARG A 240 10.72 -0.42 5.42
CA ARG A 240 10.27 0.61 4.48
C ARG A 240 10.81 1.96 4.94
N LEU A 241 11.72 2.52 4.16
CA LEU A 241 12.45 3.74 4.50
C LEU A 241 12.15 4.81 3.47
N SER A 242 11.51 5.91 3.90
CA SER A 242 11.27 7.06 3.02
C SER A 242 12.58 7.73 2.63
N ILE A 243 12.71 8.12 1.37
CA ILE A 243 13.93 8.74 0.84
C ILE A 243 13.82 10.26 0.95
N ASP A 244 14.71 10.86 1.73
CA ASP A 244 14.79 12.32 1.84
C ASP A 244 15.15 12.96 0.49
N GLY A 245 14.55 14.11 0.20
CA GLY A 245 14.69 14.79 -1.10
C GLY A 245 13.99 14.12 -2.28
N ALA A 246 13.34 12.96 -2.09
CA ALA A 246 12.53 12.28 -3.10
C ALA A 246 11.14 11.90 -2.56
N PRO A 247 10.24 12.89 -2.34
CA PRO A 247 8.92 12.64 -1.77
C PRO A 247 8.13 11.58 -2.53
N GLY A 248 7.54 10.63 -1.79
CA GLY A 248 6.79 9.51 -2.35
C GLY A 248 7.62 8.27 -2.69
N GLN A 249 8.95 8.38 -2.75
CA GLN A 249 9.83 7.22 -2.96
C GLN A 249 10.18 6.55 -1.63
N THR A 250 10.15 5.22 -1.64
CA THR A 250 10.45 4.38 -0.48
C THR A 250 11.47 3.31 -0.87
N LEU A 251 12.55 3.20 -0.11
CA LEU A 251 13.47 2.08 -0.14
C LEU A 251 12.87 0.94 0.69
N VAL A 252 12.67 -0.21 0.06
CA VAL A 252 12.18 -1.43 0.68
C VAL A 252 13.31 -2.45 0.77
N ILE A 253 13.61 -2.93 1.96
CA ILE A 253 14.68 -3.90 2.23
C ILE A 253 14.06 -5.14 2.88
N TYR A 254 14.45 -6.31 2.41
CA TYR A 254 14.09 -7.58 3.01
C TYR A 254 15.30 -8.16 3.73
N HIS A 255 15.12 -8.55 4.99
CA HIS A 255 16.20 -9.15 5.77
C HIS A 255 15.69 -10.30 6.64
N PRO A 256 16.52 -11.33 6.87
CA PRO A 256 16.16 -12.40 7.80
C PRO A 256 16.31 -11.92 9.26
N ASP A 257 15.71 -12.66 10.19
CA ASP A 257 16.10 -12.58 11.60
C ASP A 257 17.46 -13.27 11.79
N PRO A 258 18.28 -12.79 12.75
CA PRO A 258 19.50 -13.51 13.14
C PRO A 258 19.14 -14.95 13.57
N ASP A 259 20.07 -15.88 13.33
CA ASP A 259 19.94 -17.29 13.72
C ASP A 259 18.80 -18.07 13.05
N THR A 260 18.33 -17.61 11.88
CA THR A 260 17.36 -18.33 11.04
C THR A 260 18.01 -18.88 9.76
N ASP A 261 17.45 -19.95 9.20
CA ASP A 261 17.89 -20.55 7.93
C ASP A 261 17.63 -19.65 6.70
N ALA A 262 16.90 -18.54 6.89
CA ALA A 262 16.57 -17.60 5.84
C ALA A 262 17.82 -16.87 5.30
N ALA A 263 18.84 -16.63 6.13
CA ALA A 263 20.10 -16.04 5.69
C ALA A 263 20.86 -16.99 4.72
N ASP A 264 20.90 -18.28 5.05
CA ASP A 264 21.52 -19.30 4.20
C ASP A 264 20.76 -19.45 2.88
N LYS A 265 19.42 -19.47 2.94
CA LYS A 265 18.57 -19.52 1.74
C LYS A 265 18.72 -18.29 0.85
N LEU A 266 18.87 -17.09 1.42
CA LEU A 266 19.19 -15.88 0.64
C LEU A 266 20.57 -15.98 -0.02
N THR A 267 21.54 -16.58 0.67
CA THR A 267 22.88 -16.82 0.11
C THR A 267 22.85 -17.87 -1.02
N LEU A 268 22.01 -18.90 -0.90
CA LEU A 268 21.77 -19.87 -1.97
C LEU A 268 21.13 -19.20 -3.19
N LEU A 269 20.13 -18.32 -2.98
CA LEU A 269 19.55 -17.51 -4.06
C LEU A 269 20.60 -16.60 -4.70
N ALA A 270 21.44 -15.93 -3.91
CA ALA A 270 22.52 -15.08 -4.41
C ALA A 270 23.49 -15.85 -5.32
N SER A 271 23.82 -17.09 -4.93
CA SER A 271 24.72 -17.97 -5.66
C SER A 271 24.12 -18.43 -6.99
N ALA A 272 22.80 -18.61 -7.06
CA ALA A 272 22.09 -18.97 -8.29
C ALA A 272 21.99 -17.82 -9.32
N ILE A 273 22.15 -16.57 -8.88
CA ILE A 273 22.16 -15.38 -9.76
C ILE A 273 23.52 -15.20 -10.44
N GLN A 274 24.60 -15.65 -9.79
CA GLN A 274 25.92 -15.64 -10.43
C GLN A 274 25.92 -16.68 -11.56
N PRO A 275 26.27 -16.30 -12.80
CA PRO A 275 26.54 -17.30 -13.83
C PRO A 275 27.65 -18.21 -13.30
N PRO A 276 27.63 -19.53 -13.59
CA PRO A 276 28.72 -20.40 -13.20
C PRO A 276 30.01 -19.77 -13.72
N ALA A 277 30.93 -19.47 -12.81
CA ALA A 277 32.24 -18.96 -13.16
C ALA A 277 32.78 -19.84 -14.28
N GLN A 278 33.01 -19.26 -15.46
CA GLN A 278 33.65 -19.95 -16.56
C GLN A 278 34.98 -20.47 -16.01
N THR A 279 35.05 -21.77 -15.74
CA THR A 279 36.30 -22.48 -15.55
C THR A 279 37.11 -22.22 -16.79
N ASP A 280 38.05 -21.29 -16.66
CA ASP A 280 39.05 -20.93 -17.65
C ASP A 280 39.90 -22.17 -17.90
N LYS A 281 39.48 -23.01 -18.86
CA LYS A 281 40.36 -24.01 -19.45
C LYS A 281 41.35 -23.25 -20.31
N GLY A 282 42.44 -22.83 -19.66
CA GLY A 282 43.58 -22.21 -20.32
C GLY A 282 44.04 -23.06 -21.51
N PRO A 283 44.47 -22.43 -22.62
CA PRO A 283 44.84 -23.14 -23.83
C PRO A 283 46.08 -24.00 -23.58
N LEU A 284 45.97 -25.30 -23.84
CA LEU A 284 47.10 -26.21 -23.98
C LEU A 284 47.93 -25.77 -25.18
N HIS A 285 49.04 -25.09 -24.91
CA HIS A 285 50.13 -24.91 -25.88
C HIS A 285 50.71 -26.29 -26.22
N GLN A 286 50.24 -26.89 -27.31
CA GLN A 286 50.99 -27.95 -27.99
C GLN A 286 52.13 -27.30 -28.78
N THR A 287 53.33 -27.42 -28.24
CA THR A 287 54.57 -27.08 -28.93
C THR A 287 54.88 -28.22 -29.88
N ARG A 288 54.84 -27.94 -31.19
CA ARG A 288 55.49 -28.77 -32.22
C ARG A 288 57.00 -28.67 -32.02
N HIS A 289 57.68 -29.80 -31.87
CA HIS A 289 58.97 -30.11 -32.50
C HIS A 289 59.26 -31.61 -32.38
#